data_AF-A0A5J6PCA2-F1
#
_entry.id   AF-A0A5J6PCA2-F1
#
_cell.length_a   1.000
_cell.length_b   1.000
_cell.length_c   1.000
_cell.angle_alpha   90.00
_cell.angle_beta   90.00
_cell.angle_gamma   90.00
#
_symmetry.space_group_name_H-M   'P 1'
#
loop_
_entity.id
_entity.type
_entity.pdbx_description
1 polymer ?
#
loop_
_entity_poly.entity_id
_entity_poly.type
_entity_poly.pdbx_seq_one_letter_code
_entity_poly.pdbx_strand_id
1 'polypeptide(L)'
;MKDFSHLNHETKVAIDTFLKQAKLVAARSKASIRSDKTSEEYVRIAKRIFKKCSVSGQSIEQYFSAIDNKSTFFKGAAAIKCYVTDTGIQAVRTLIDSYCPVAEHNIKKAAVDIQQILNVIQKGMTCKRKKRKSKRAALSGLPDDWREQICNYNKKSKYYAAFLVASLTGCRPSELCNGVLVSYRNEGEDNFLKFKIKGAKVTDSSGQEWREIIYRISNPEGMLADAIALVQRGDKTISIENPANFSVEIRRIAKEVFSEHKKPITAYCFRHQFAANLKAHGDGDLVSLALGHRSLKTKKVYGHRGQKRGKSYDISVNTSHDISTTIAPPKNGGSYEV
;
A
#
# COMPACT_ATOMS: atom_id res chain seq x y z
N MET A 1 -6.66 -36.88 28.61
CA MET A 1 -5.68 -36.15 29.44
C MET A 1 -4.32 -36.43 28.80
N LYS A 2 -3.62 -35.43 28.24
CA LYS A 2 -2.29 -35.69 27.65
C LYS A 2 -1.31 -35.86 28.81
N ASP A 3 -0.58 -36.98 28.83
CA ASP A 3 0.25 -37.35 29.97
C ASP A 3 1.45 -36.41 30.09
N PHE A 4 1.48 -35.64 31.18
CA PHE A 4 2.59 -34.77 31.56
C PHE A 4 3.18 -35.22 32.89
N SER A 5 2.90 -36.44 33.35
CA SER A 5 3.27 -36.94 34.67
C SER A 5 4.76 -36.75 34.98
N HIS A 6 5.62 -36.93 33.96
CA HIS A 6 7.08 -36.75 33.99
C HIS A 6 7.59 -35.31 34.15
N LEU A 7 6.74 -34.29 33.99
CA LEU A 7 7.16 -32.89 34.07
C LEU A 7 7.04 -32.33 35.50
N ASN A 8 7.94 -31.40 35.84
CA ASN A 8 7.88 -30.67 37.11
C ASN A 8 6.62 -29.77 37.19
N HIS A 9 6.26 -29.38 38.41
CA HIS A 9 5.06 -28.58 38.67
C HIS A 9 5.05 -27.24 37.92
N GLU A 10 6.18 -26.52 37.90
CA GLU A 10 6.29 -25.23 37.22
C GLU A 10 6.02 -25.33 35.72
N THR A 11 6.51 -26.39 35.08
CA THR A 11 6.33 -26.62 33.64
C THR A 11 4.86 -26.92 33.33
N LYS A 12 4.19 -27.72 34.17
CA LYS A 12 2.75 -27.96 34.06
C LYS A 12 1.96 -26.66 34.16
N VAL A 13 2.27 -25.80 35.13
CA VAL A 13 1.64 -24.47 35.29
C VAL A 13 1.88 -23.58 34.06
N ALA A 14 3.09 -23.58 33.50
CA ALA A 14 3.41 -22.82 32.30
C ALA A 14 2.62 -23.31 31.07
N ILE A 15 2.51 -24.63 30.89
CA ILE A 15 1.72 -25.25 29.82
C ILE A 15 0.26 -24.84 29.96
N ASP A 16 -0.33 -24.98 31.14
CA ASP A 16 -1.74 -24.64 31.37
C ASP A 16 -2.02 -23.15 31.14
N THR A 17 -1.13 -22.29 31.66
CA THR A 17 -1.20 -20.84 31.44
C THR A 17 -1.15 -20.52 29.96
N PHE A 18 -0.17 -21.05 29.23
CA PHE A 18 -0.02 -20.82 27.81
C PHE A 18 -1.24 -21.32 27.02
N LEU A 19 -1.69 -22.55 27.24
CA LEU A 19 -2.82 -23.14 26.51
C LEU A 19 -4.12 -22.36 26.76
N LYS A 20 -4.36 -21.92 28.00
CA LYS A 20 -5.51 -21.06 28.33
C LYS A 20 -5.49 -19.75 27.54
N GLN A 21 -4.34 -19.08 27.51
CA GLN A 21 -4.19 -17.81 26.79
C GLN A 21 -4.21 -17.99 25.26
N ALA A 22 -3.61 -19.06 24.75
CA ALA A 22 -3.61 -19.39 23.32
C ALA A 22 -5.04 -19.67 22.81
N LYS A 23 -5.89 -20.33 23.60
CA LYS A 23 -7.32 -20.50 23.28
C LYS A 23 -8.06 -19.17 23.16
N LEU A 24 -7.81 -18.22 24.07
CA LEU A 24 -8.39 -16.88 24.01
C LEU A 24 -7.94 -16.12 22.75
N VAL A 25 -6.68 -16.30 22.33
CA VAL A 25 -6.14 -15.74 21.08
C VAL A 25 -6.81 -16.36 19.85
N ALA A 26 -6.99 -17.68 19.84
CA ALA A 26 -7.61 -18.41 18.74
C ALA A 26 -9.09 -18.02 18.56
N ALA A 27 -9.87 -17.96 19.65
CA ALA A 27 -11.28 -17.58 19.62
C ALA A 27 -11.51 -16.14 19.10
N ARG A 28 -10.55 -15.23 19.31
CA ARG A 28 -10.60 -13.84 18.84
C ARG A 28 -10.11 -13.63 17.41
N SER A 29 -9.58 -14.67 16.76
CA SER A 29 -9.00 -14.59 15.43
C SER A 29 -9.95 -15.19 14.41
N LYS A 30 -10.50 -14.41 13.46
CA LYS A 30 -11.18 -14.99 12.29
C LYS A 30 -10.15 -15.87 11.56
N ALA A 31 -10.48 -17.14 11.35
CA ALA A 31 -9.63 -18.10 10.67
C ALA A 31 -9.38 -17.64 9.22
N SER A 32 -8.30 -16.91 9.01
CA SER A 32 -7.76 -16.59 7.71
C SER A 32 -6.47 -17.39 7.58
N ILE A 33 -6.46 -18.31 6.62
CA ILE A 33 -5.25 -19.05 6.23
C ILE A 33 -4.21 -17.99 5.80
N ARG A 34 -3.09 -17.93 6.52
CA ARG A 34 -1.98 -17.01 6.23
C ARG A 34 -1.15 -17.60 5.09
N SER A 35 -0.75 -16.78 4.12
CA SER A 35 0.24 -17.20 3.11
C SER A 35 1.62 -17.41 3.75
N ASP A 36 2.43 -18.30 3.18
CA ASP A 36 3.79 -18.61 3.68
C ASP A 36 4.67 -17.36 3.77
N LYS A 37 4.60 -16.50 2.75
CA LYS A 37 5.30 -15.21 2.72
C LYS A 37 4.93 -14.31 3.90
N THR A 38 3.66 -14.32 4.32
CA THR A 38 3.20 -13.54 5.48
C THR A 38 3.71 -14.14 6.78
N SER A 39 3.71 -15.47 6.89
CA SER A 39 4.24 -16.19 8.04
C SER A 39 5.73 -15.92 8.24
N GLU A 40 6.55 -16.04 7.19
CA GLU A 40 7.98 -15.71 7.24
C GLU A 40 8.24 -14.26 7.65
N GLU A 41 7.46 -13.31 7.10
CA GLU A 41 7.60 -11.91 7.46
C GLU A 41 7.30 -11.68 8.94
N TYR A 42 6.27 -12.35 9.48
CA TYR A 42 5.92 -12.25 10.89
C TYR A 42 7.01 -12.83 11.79
N VAL A 43 7.60 -13.97 11.42
CA VAL A 43 8.77 -14.53 12.13
C VAL A 43 9.92 -13.52 12.17
N ARG A 44 10.26 -12.90 11.03
CA ARG A 44 11.32 -11.88 10.95
C ARG A 44 11.03 -10.67 11.85
N ILE A 45 9.79 -10.17 11.83
CA ILE A 45 9.36 -9.04 12.65
C ILE A 45 9.44 -9.39 14.14
N ALA A 46 8.91 -10.54 14.53
CA ALA A 46 8.90 -11.00 15.93
C ALA A 46 10.32 -11.15 16.47
N LYS A 47 11.19 -11.88 15.75
CA LYS A 47 12.61 -12.04 16.13
C LYS A 47 13.32 -10.70 16.30
N ARG A 48 13.07 -9.73 15.41
CA ARG A 48 13.62 -8.37 15.53
C ARG A 48 13.12 -7.65 16.77
N ILE A 49 11.83 -7.79 17.13
CA ILE A 49 11.30 -7.15 18.33
C ILE A 49 11.90 -7.81 19.58
N PHE A 50 11.93 -9.13 19.66
CA PHE A 50 12.57 -9.84 20.77
C PHE A 50 14.04 -9.46 20.94
N LYS A 51 14.80 -9.35 19.84
CA LYS A 51 16.19 -8.87 19.89
C LYS A 51 16.27 -7.45 20.48
N LYS A 52 15.36 -6.55 20.09
CA LYS A 52 15.34 -5.18 20.64
C LYS A 52 15.01 -5.18 22.13
N CYS A 53 13.97 -5.89 22.55
CA CYS A 53 13.59 -6.05 23.95
C CYS A 53 14.75 -6.61 24.79
N SER A 54 15.44 -7.62 24.29
CA SER A 54 16.61 -8.21 24.95
C SER A 54 17.77 -7.23 25.09
N VAL A 55 18.10 -6.48 24.04
CA VAL A 55 19.19 -5.48 24.07
C VAL A 55 18.86 -4.30 24.97
N SER A 56 17.60 -3.85 25.01
CA SER A 56 17.18 -2.70 25.83
C SER A 56 16.72 -3.07 27.24
N GLY A 57 16.67 -4.36 27.58
CA GLY A 57 16.10 -4.84 28.85
C GLY A 57 14.59 -4.57 29.00
N GLN A 58 13.90 -4.23 27.92
CA GLN A 58 12.48 -3.85 27.95
C GLN A 58 11.56 -5.06 27.82
N SER A 59 10.44 -5.03 28.55
CA SER A 59 9.33 -5.95 28.32
C SER A 59 8.66 -5.70 26.96
N ILE A 60 7.84 -6.65 26.50
CA ILE A 60 7.03 -6.46 25.28
C ILE A 60 6.09 -5.27 25.49
N GLU A 61 5.46 -5.14 26.66
CA GLU A 61 4.57 -4.02 26.96
C GLU A 61 5.29 -2.66 26.87
N GLN A 62 6.49 -2.56 27.45
CA GLN A 62 7.32 -1.34 27.39
C GLN A 62 7.76 -1.03 25.96
N TYR A 63 8.10 -2.04 25.15
CA TYR A 63 8.43 -1.85 23.76
C TYR A 63 7.26 -1.25 22.96
N PHE A 64 6.04 -1.77 23.16
CA PHE A 64 4.85 -1.32 22.43
C PHE A 64 4.32 0.04 22.89
N SER A 65 4.50 0.41 24.15
CA SER A 65 4.06 1.71 24.67
C SER A 65 4.74 2.90 23.97
N ALA A 66 5.96 2.70 23.46
CA ALA A 66 6.72 3.72 22.74
C ALA A 66 6.40 3.84 21.23
N ILE A 67 5.59 2.93 20.65
CA ILE A 67 5.40 2.87 19.19
C ILE A 67 4.36 3.89 18.71
N ASP A 68 4.81 5.02 18.15
CA ASP A 68 3.97 6.12 17.65
C ASP A 68 3.27 5.86 16.29
N ASN A 69 3.60 4.73 15.63
CA ASN A 69 3.11 4.38 14.31
C ASN A 69 2.08 3.24 14.37
N LYS A 70 0.84 3.56 13.96
CA LYS A 70 -0.29 2.60 13.92
C LYS A 70 0.03 1.30 13.18
N SER A 71 0.64 1.37 12.00
CA SER A 71 0.93 0.17 11.19
C SER A 71 1.99 -0.69 11.85
N THR A 72 3.02 -0.06 12.43
CA THR A 72 4.09 -0.76 13.14
C THR A 72 3.54 -1.46 14.39
N PHE A 73 2.68 -0.78 15.14
CA PHE A 73 2.02 -1.33 16.33
C PHE A 73 1.21 -2.57 15.99
N PHE A 74 0.22 -2.47 15.10
CA PHE A 74 -0.67 -3.61 14.83
C PHE A 74 0.05 -4.77 14.12
N LYS A 75 0.97 -4.48 13.18
CA LYS A 75 1.74 -5.53 12.50
C LYS A 75 2.71 -6.23 13.46
N GLY A 76 3.38 -5.47 14.32
CA GLY A 76 4.27 -6.02 15.35
C GLY A 76 3.49 -6.90 16.33
N ALA A 77 2.33 -6.43 16.80
CA ALA A 77 1.53 -7.18 17.75
C ALA A 77 1.01 -8.50 17.17
N ALA A 78 0.54 -8.47 15.92
CA ALA A 78 0.14 -9.67 15.20
C ALA A 78 1.31 -10.66 15.01
N ALA A 79 2.50 -10.15 14.66
CA ALA A 79 3.69 -10.96 14.46
C ALA A 79 4.14 -11.67 15.74
N ILE A 80 4.22 -10.96 16.88
CA ILE A 80 4.56 -11.58 18.18
C ILE A 80 3.51 -12.61 18.58
N LYS A 81 2.23 -12.25 18.49
CA LYS A 81 1.13 -13.14 18.84
C LYS A 81 1.23 -14.47 18.09
N CYS A 82 1.45 -14.42 16.78
CA CYS A 82 1.66 -15.61 15.96
C CYS A 82 2.92 -16.38 16.38
N TYR A 83 4.07 -15.71 16.45
CA TYR A 83 5.34 -16.34 16.78
C TYR A 83 5.33 -17.06 18.13
N VAL A 84 4.79 -16.41 19.18
CA VAL A 84 4.68 -16.97 20.52
C VAL A 84 3.73 -18.16 20.56
N THR A 85 2.61 -18.08 19.84
CA THR A 85 1.65 -19.19 19.74
C THR A 85 2.30 -20.39 19.05
N ASP A 86 2.95 -20.17 17.91
CA ASP A 86 3.59 -21.24 17.13
C ASP A 86 4.74 -21.89 17.94
N THR A 87 5.57 -21.07 18.59
CA THR A 87 6.69 -21.54 19.44
C THR A 87 6.20 -22.32 20.66
N GLY A 88 5.16 -21.82 21.36
CA GLY A 88 4.62 -22.48 22.53
C GLY A 88 3.90 -23.80 22.18
N ILE A 89 3.14 -23.86 21.08
CA ILE A 89 2.54 -25.11 20.61
C ILE A 89 3.63 -26.14 20.27
N GLN A 90 4.70 -25.72 19.60
CA GLN A 90 5.81 -26.61 19.28
C GLN A 90 6.50 -27.12 20.56
N ALA A 91 6.73 -26.25 21.54
CA ALA A 91 7.30 -26.64 22.83
C ALA A 91 6.43 -27.64 23.58
N VAL A 92 5.10 -27.43 23.61
CA VAL A 92 4.15 -28.39 24.21
C VAL A 92 4.21 -29.73 23.49
N ARG A 93 4.22 -29.75 22.16
CA ARG A 93 4.34 -30.99 21.36
C ARG A 93 5.61 -31.75 21.71
N THR A 94 6.75 -31.07 21.70
CA THR A 94 8.03 -31.69 22.07
C THR A 94 7.98 -32.29 23.48
N LEU A 95 7.42 -31.57 24.46
CA LEU A 95 7.32 -32.04 25.85
C LEU A 95 6.34 -33.19 26.06
N ILE A 96 5.32 -33.33 25.20
CA ILE A 96 4.45 -34.51 25.18
C ILE A 96 5.26 -35.74 24.74
N ASP A 97 6.06 -35.59 23.69
CA ASP A 97 6.80 -36.72 23.11
C ASP A 97 7.97 -37.15 24.00
N SER A 98 8.73 -36.18 24.54
CA SER A 98 9.86 -36.43 25.43
C SER A 98 10.28 -35.17 26.20
N TYR A 99 10.85 -35.34 27.39
CA TYR A 99 11.41 -34.19 28.11
C TYR A 99 12.57 -33.57 27.31
N CYS A 100 12.53 -32.25 27.14
CA CYS A 100 13.56 -31.46 26.47
C CYS A 100 13.76 -30.13 27.21
N PRO A 101 14.96 -29.84 27.77
CA PRO A 101 15.22 -28.60 28.50
C PRO A 101 14.95 -27.33 27.67
N VAL A 102 15.24 -27.37 26.37
CA VAL A 102 14.97 -26.25 25.45
C VAL A 102 13.47 -26.04 25.29
N ALA A 103 12.68 -27.10 25.20
CA ALA A 103 11.23 -27.02 25.11
C ALA A 103 10.62 -26.51 26.44
N GLU A 104 11.13 -26.95 27.59
CA GLU A 104 10.75 -26.41 28.91
C GLU A 104 11.01 -24.91 29.01
N HIS A 105 12.21 -24.45 28.61
CA HIS A 105 12.52 -23.03 28.58
C HIS A 105 11.57 -22.26 27.66
N ASN A 106 11.33 -22.78 26.45
CA ASN A 106 10.48 -22.14 25.47
C ASN A 106 9.02 -22.03 25.93
N ILE A 107 8.47 -23.03 26.61
CA ILE A 107 7.08 -22.97 27.09
C ILE A 107 6.93 -21.99 28.27
N LYS A 108 7.89 -21.99 29.21
CA LYS A 108 7.92 -21.01 30.32
C LYS A 108 7.98 -19.59 29.77
N LYS A 109 8.85 -19.34 28.78
CA LYS A 109 8.95 -18.05 28.10
C LYS A 109 7.68 -17.69 27.32
N ALA A 110 7.11 -18.64 26.57
CA ALA A 110 5.90 -18.42 25.79
C ALA A 110 4.68 -18.08 26.66
N ALA A 111 4.56 -18.67 27.85
CA ALA A 111 3.50 -18.36 28.82
C ALA A 111 3.55 -16.90 29.30
N VAL A 112 4.76 -16.38 29.55
CA VAL A 112 4.97 -14.97 29.92
C VAL A 112 4.71 -14.05 28.73
N ASP A 113 5.28 -14.37 27.56
CA ASP A 113 5.20 -13.53 26.37
C ASP A 113 3.75 -13.42 25.85
N ILE A 114 2.96 -14.50 25.90
CA ILE A 114 1.57 -14.50 25.42
C ILE A 114 0.68 -13.62 26.31
N GLN A 115 0.95 -13.56 27.60
CA GLN A 115 0.25 -12.68 28.53
C GLN A 115 0.57 -11.21 28.24
N GLN A 116 1.85 -10.87 28.08
CA GLN A 116 2.26 -9.50 27.76
C GLN A 116 1.65 -9.02 26.44
N ILE A 117 1.65 -9.84 25.39
CA ILE A 117 1.07 -9.43 24.11
C ILE A 117 -0.46 -9.29 24.17
N LEU A 118 -1.15 -10.11 24.97
CA LEU A 118 -2.58 -9.95 25.21
C LEU A 118 -2.89 -8.64 25.92
N ASN A 119 -2.08 -8.26 26.91
CA ASN A 119 -2.19 -6.96 27.59
C ASN A 119 -1.97 -5.80 26.60
N VAL A 120 -0.96 -5.89 25.72
CA VAL A 120 -0.73 -4.89 24.66
C VAL A 120 -1.95 -4.77 23.73
N ILE A 121 -2.53 -5.89 23.33
CA ILE A 121 -3.70 -5.89 22.43
C ILE A 121 -4.92 -5.29 23.14
N GLN A 122 -5.13 -5.61 24.41
CA GLN A 122 -6.25 -5.10 25.21
C GLN A 122 -6.13 -3.60 25.50
N LYS A 123 -4.95 -3.15 25.95
CA LYS A 123 -4.67 -1.72 26.17
C LYS A 123 -4.72 -0.92 24.87
N GLY A 124 -4.37 -1.57 23.76
CA GLY A 124 -4.24 -0.92 22.47
C GLY A 124 -3.07 0.08 22.44
N MET A 125 -3.07 0.93 21.42
CA MET A 125 -2.00 1.90 21.20
C MET A 125 -2.24 3.15 22.07
N THR A 126 -1.37 3.37 23.05
CA THR A 126 -1.52 4.42 24.08
C THR A 126 -0.80 5.72 23.76
N CYS A 127 0.30 5.68 23.00
CA CYS A 127 1.08 6.88 22.69
C CYS A 127 0.42 7.80 21.65
N LYS A 128 0.80 9.09 21.68
CA LYS A 128 0.30 10.09 20.74
C LYS A 128 0.69 9.71 19.31
N ARG A 129 -0.33 9.43 18.49
CA ARG A 129 -0.15 8.96 17.12
C ARG A 129 0.60 10.00 16.28
N LYS A 130 1.67 9.57 15.63
CA LYS A 130 2.35 10.40 14.63
C LYS A 130 1.41 10.67 13.46
N LYS A 131 1.21 11.94 13.11
CA LYS A 131 0.45 12.31 11.90
C LYS A 131 1.11 11.67 10.68
N ARG A 132 0.30 11.03 9.84
CA ARG A 132 0.78 10.36 8.63
C ARG A 132 1.38 11.40 7.67
N LYS A 133 2.69 11.31 7.39
CA LYS A 133 3.34 12.07 6.31
C LYS A 133 2.82 11.52 4.97
N SER A 134 1.85 12.21 4.38
CA SER A 134 1.29 11.86 3.07
C SER A 134 1.88 12.76 2.01
N LYS A 135 2.25 12.21 0.84
CA LYS A 135 2.64 13.01 -0.33
C LYS A 135 1.54 13.98 -0.76
N ARG A 136 0.27 13.69 -0.44
CA ARG A 136 -0.86 14.63 -0.60
C ARG A 136 -0.68 15.95 0.14
N ALA A 137 0.08 15.95 1.23
CA ALA A 137 0.32 17.17 1.99
C ALA A 137 1.12 18.19 1.17
N ALA A 138 1.86 17.75 0.13
CA ALA A 138 2.56 18.62 -0.81
C ALA A 138 1.61 19.32 -1.80
N LEU A 139 0.35 18.89 -1.94
CA LEU A 139 -0.63 19.60 -2.79
C LEU A 139 -1.24 20.83 -2.08
N SER A 140 -1.11 20.89 -0.76
CA SER A 140 -1.62 22.00 0.05
C SER A 140 -0.80 23.26 -0.20
N GLY A 141 -1.46 24.36 -0.57
CA GLY A 141 -0.80 25.66 -0.79
C GLY A 141 -0.15 25.85 -2.17
N LEU A 142 -0.24 24.88 -3.09
CA LEU A 142 0.08 25.14 -4.51
C LEU A 142 -1.01 25.99 -5.17
N PRO A 143 -0.74 26.68 -6.29
CA PRO A 143 -1.80 27.28 -7.11
C PRO A 143 -2.59 26.20 -7.87
N ASP A 144 -3.73 26.58 -8.47
CA ASP A 144 -4.64 25.61 -9.11
C ASP A 144 -4.11 25.05 -10.43
N ASP A 145 -3.31 25.84 -11.12
CA ASP A 145 -2.65 25.58 -12.40
C ASP A 145 -1.19 25.11 -12.21
N TRP A 146 -0.82 24.62 -11.02
CA TRP A 146 0.59 24.29 -10.72
C TRP A 146 1.20 23.25 -11.68
N ARG A 147 0.38 22.34 -12.24
CA ARG A 147 0.84 21.33 -13.21
C ARG A 147 1.17 22.00 -14.54
N GLU A 148 0.29 22.89 -14.97
CA GLU A 148 0.40 23.72 -16.16
C GLU A 148 1.65 24.60 -16.05
N GLN A 149 1.90 25.25 -14.91
CA GLN A 149 3.10 26.05 -14.67
C GLN A 149 4.39 25.22 -14.79
N ILE A 150 4.45 24.02 -14.18
CA ILE A 150 5.61 23.12 -14.32
C ILE A 150 5.79 22.67 -15.78
N CYS A 151 4.70 22.30 -16.48
CA CYS A 151 4.78 21.88 -17.89
C CYS A 151 5.27 23.03 -18.78
N ASN A 152 4.75 24.24 -18.56
CA ASN A 152 5.10 25.45 -19.31
C ASN A 152 6.55 25.85 -19.11
N TYR A 153 7.04 25.85 -17.86
CA TYR A 153 8.44 26.12 -17.54
C TYR A 153 9.38 25.14 -18.26
N ASN A 154 8.93 23.90 -18.43
CA ASN A 154 9.74 22.82 -18.97
C ASN A 154 9.52 22.51 -20.46
N LYS A 155 8.87 23.40 -21.23
CA LYS A 155 8.50 23.17 -22.65
C LYS A 155 9.66 22.72 -23.55
N LYS A 156 10.88 23.20 -23.29
CA LYS A 156 12.08 22.89 -24.10
C LYS A 156 12.84 21.64 -23.64
N SER A 157 12.47 21.04 -22.51
CA SER A 157 13.19 19.90 -21.95
C SER A 157 12.82 18.59 -22.63
N LYS A 158 13.78 17.67 -22.70
CA LYS A 158 13.55 16.28 -23.15
C LYS A 158 12.44 15.56 -22.39
N TYR A 159 12.13 16.00 -21.16
CA TYR A 159 11.07 15.40 -20.35
C TYR A 159 9.69 16.02 -20.59
N TYR A 160 9.54 17.08 -21.38
CA TYR A 160 8.28 17.81 -21.53
C TYR A 160 7.08 16.91 -21.84
N ALA A 161 7.22 16.02 -22.84
CA ALA A 161 6.17 15.06 -23.18
C ALA A 161 5.81 14.14 -22.00
N ALA A 162 6.80 13.69 -21.22
CA ALA A 162 6.58 12.88 -20.03
C ALA A 162 5.89 13.66 -18.90
N PHE A 163 6.17 14.96 -18.76
CA PHE A 163 5.44 15.84 -17.84
C PHE A 163 3.96 15.96 -18.22
N LEU A 164 3.65 16.19 -19.50
CA LEU A 164 2.27 16.23 -20.00
C LEU A 164 1.53 14.93 -19.71
N VAL A 165 2.14 13.78 -20.07
CA VAL A 165 1.54 12.46 -19.82
C VAL A 165 1.34 12.22 -18.31
N ALA A 166 2.31 12.55 -17.46
CA ALA A 166 2.17 12.40 -16.01
C ALA A 166 1.06 13.30 -15.45
N SER A 167 0.95 14.54 -15.94
CA SER A 167 -0.05 15.52 -15.53
C SER A 167 -1.47 15.14 -15.88
N LEU A 168 -1.66 14.60 -17.08
CA LEU A 168 -2.96 14.19 -17.59
C LEU A 168 -3.35 12.82 -17.01
N THR A 169 -2.47 11.83 -16.97
CA THR A 169 -2.87 10.45 -16.65
C THR A 169 -2.63 10.00 -15.22
N GLY A 170 -1.81 10.74 -14.46
CA GLY A 170 -1.34 10.30 -13.15
C GLY A 170 -0.60 8.95 -13.15
N CYS A 171 -0.02 8.53 -14.30
CA CYS A 171 0.78 7.32 -14.40
C CYS A 171 1.97 7.32 -13.43
N ARG A 172 2.41 6.13 -13.03
CA ARG A 172 3.62 6.00 -12.19
C ARG A 172 4.85 6.25 -13.04
N PRO A 173 5.95 6.78 -12.47
CA PRO A 173 7.24 6.85 -13.18
C PRO A 173 7.68 5.50 -13.79
N SER A 174 7.44 4.40 -13.09
CA SER A 174 7.74 3.05 -13.61
C SER A 174 6.82 2.64 -14.77
N GLU A 175 5.61 3.18 -14.86
CA GLU A 175 4.72 2.95 -16.02
C GLU A 175 5.19 3.79 -17.22
N LEU A 176 5.70 5.00 -16.99
CA LEU A 176 6.33 5.80 -18.04
C LEU A 176 7.59 5.12 -18.60
N CYS A 177 8.36 4.38 -17.80
CA CYS A 177 9.48 3.60 -18.34
C CYS A 177 9.03 2.54 -19.35
N ASN A 178 7.87 1.92 -19.15
CA ASN A 178 7.31 0.95 -20.07
C ASN A 178 6.73 1.59 -21.35
N GLY A 179 6.66 2.92 -21.39
CA GLY A 179 6.02 3.69 -22.44
C GLY A 179 4.51 3.83 -22.25
N VAL A 180 4.02 5.03 -22.56
CA VAL A 180 2.60 5.34 -22.68
C VAL A 180 2.32 5.67 -24.14
N LEU A 181 1.45 4.89 -24.77
CA LEU A 181 1.00 5.18 -26.13
C LEU A 181 -0.02 6.31 -26.08
N VAL A 182 0.27 7.40 -26.77
CA VAL A 182 -0.59 8.57 -26.93
C VAL A 182 -1.11 8.57 -28.35
N SER A 183 -2.42 8.72 -28.48
CA SER A 183 -3.13 8.69 -29.76
C SER A 183 -4.22 9.75 -29.74
N TYR A 184 -4.39 10.44 -30.87
CA TYR A 184 -5.48 11.37 -31.08
C TYR A 184 -6.31 10.87 -32.27
N ARG A 185 -7.64 10.88 -32.12
CA ARG A 185 -8.59 10.48 -33.15
C ARG A 185 -9.62 11.59 -33.30
N ASN A 186 -9.93 11.91 -34.55
CA ASN A 186 -11.01 12.79 -34.93
C ASN A 186 -12.06 11.89 -35.60
N GLU A 187 -13.14 11.60 -34.88
CA GLU A 187 -14.22 10.71 -35.29
C GLU A 187 -15.52 11.52 -35.39
N GLY A 188 -15.69 12.22 -36.52
CA GLY A 188 -16.88 13.04 -36.77
C GLY A 188 -16.94 14.27 -35.85
N GLU A 189 -18.02 14.40 -35.07
CA GLU A 189 -18.17 15.48 -34.08
C GLU A 189 -17.36 15.25 -32.81
N ASP A 190 -16.84 14.03 -32.62
CA ASP A 190 -16.14 13.63 -31.42
C ASP A 190 -14.64 13.49 -31.63
N ASN A 191 -13.88 14.25 -30.84
CA ASN A 191 -12.43 14.15 -30.82
C ASN A 191 -11.97 13.47 -29.53
N PHE A 192 -11.07 12.50 -29.64
CA PHE A 192 -10.58 11.74 -28.50
C PHE A 192 -9.07 11.79 -28.40
N LEU A 193 -8.57 12.20 -27.24
CA LEU A 193 -7.16 12.01 -26.86
C LEU A 193 -7.05 10.83 -25.90
N LYS A 194 -6.36 9.78 -26.32
CA LYS A 194 -6.26 8.51 -25.60
C LYS A 194 -4.82 8.22 -25.17
N PHE A 195 -4.68 7.80 -23.92
CA PHE A 195 -3.43 7.36 -23.30
C PHE A 195 -3.54 5.90 -22.88
N LYS A 196 -2.83 5.00 -23.58
CA LYS A 196 -2.76 3.58 -23.20
C LYS A 196 -1.50 3.32 -22.37
N ILE A 197 -1.70 2.84 -21.15
CA ILE A 197 -0.67 2.70 -20.13
C ILE A 197 -0.54 1.24 -19.73
N LYS A 198 0.66 0.68 -19.89
CA LYS A 198 0.99 -0.66 -19.40
C LYS A 198 1.24 -0.65 -17.90
N GLY A 199 0.70 -1.62 -17.18
CA GLY A 199 0.90 -1.80 -15.74
C GLY A 199 2.35 -2.16 -15.40
N ALA A 200 2.90 -1.56 -14.35
CA ALA A 200 4.26 -1.83 -13.89
C ALA A 200 4.34 -2.71 -12.62
N LYS A 201 3.19 -2.96 -11.97
CA LYS A 201 3.09 -3.74 -10.72
C LYS A 201 1.87 -4.65 -10.77
N VAL A 202 1.88 -5.57 -11.72
CA VAL A 202 0.82 -6.56 -11.91
C VAL A 202 1.24 -7.84 -11.21
N THR A 203 0.33 -8.41 -10.44
CA THR A 203 0.43 -9.74 -9.84
C THR A 203 -0.91 -10.46 -10.07
N ASP A 204 -0.97 -11.77 -9.87
CA ASP A 204 -2.18 -12.59 -10.09
C ASP A 204 -3.43 -12.04 -9.38
N SER A 205 -3.25 -11.32 -8.28
CA SER A 205 -4.31 -10.73 -7.46
C SER A 205 -4.33 -9.19 -7.40
N SER A 206 -3.46 -8.47 -8.14
CA SER A 206 -3.37 -7.01 -8.02
C SER A 206 -2.81 -6.30 -9.25
N GLY A 207 -3.23 -5.05 -9.45
CA GLY A 207 -2.82 -4.26 -10.62
C GLY A 207 -3.68 -4.52 -11.86
N GLN A 208 -3.55 -3.64 -12.84
CA GLN A 208 -4.14 -3.77 -14.18
C GLN A 208 -3.00 -3.95 -15.17
N GLU A 209 -3.11 -4.91 -16.09
CA GLU A 209 -2.10 -5.16 -17.14
C GLU A 209 -1.98 -3.98 -18.08
N TRP A 210 -3.11 -3.39 -18.43
CA TRP A 210 -3.18 -2.13 -19.15
C TRP A 210 -4.43 -1.35 -18.72
N ARG A 211 -4.38 -0.04 -18.97
CA ARG A 211 -5.54 0.84 -18.90
C ARG A 211 -5.45 1.92 -19.97
N GLU A 212 -6.59 2.42 -20.40
CA GLU A 212 -6.71 3.58 -21.28
C GLU A 212 -7.39 4.71 -20.51
N ILE A 213 -6.78 5.89 -20.55
CA ILE A 213 -7.43 7.14 -20.12
C ILE A 213 -7.82 7.87 -21.39
N ILE A 214 -9.10 8.14 -21.56
CA ILE A 214 -9.66 8.74 -22.78
C ILE A 214 -10.27 10.08 -22.40
N TYR A 215 -9.82 11.14 -23.07
CA TYR A 215 -10.38 12.47 -22.95
C TYR A 215 -11.28 12.73 -24.15
N ARG A 216 -12.53 13.12 -23.91
CA ARG A 216 -13.38 13.70 -24.95
C ARG A 216 -13.02 15.18 -25.09
N ILE A 217 -12.73 15.62 -26.31
CA ILE A 217 -12.15 16.93 -26.60
C ILE A 217 -13.15 17.75 -27.40
N SER A 218 -13.82 18.70 -26.74
CA SER A 218 -14.67 19.69 -27.43
C SER A 218 -13.91 20.98 -27.75
N ASN A 219 -13.05 21.44 -26.82
CA ASN A 219 -12.19 22.61 -27.01
C ASN A 219 -10.79 22.34 -26.41
N PRO A 220 -9.78 22.00 -27.24
CA PRO A 220 -8.45 21.66 -26.76
C PRO A 220 -7.70 22.92 -26.29
N GLU A 221 -7.41 23.01 -24.99
CA GLU A 221 -6.62 24.10 -24.41
C GLU A 221 -5.54 23.58 -23.45
N GLY A 222 -4.50 24.39 -23.24
CA GLY A 222 -3.42 24.12 -22.28
C GLY A 222 -2.76 22.76 -22.52
N MET A 223 -2.61 21.95 -21.46
CA MET A 223 -1.94 20.65 -21.54
C MET A 223 -2.61 19.66 -22.52
N LEU A 224 -3.92 19.77 -22.79
CA LEU A 224 -4.59 18.92 -23.77
C LEU A 224 -4.20 19.31 -25.20
N ALA A 225 -4.19 20.61 -25.52
CA ALA A 225 -3.73 21.11 -26.80
C ALA A 225 -2.26 20.73 -27.05
N ASP A 226 -1.41 20.92 -26.04
CA ASP A 226 0.00 20.54 -26.10
C ASP A 226 0.18 19.02 -26.34
N ALA A 227 -0.63 18.18 -25.67
CA ALA A 227 -0.57 16.73 -25.85
C ALA A 227 -1.08 16.28 -27.24
N ILE A 228 -2.10 16.95 -27.79
CA ILE A 228 -2.57 16.71 -29.17
C ILE A 228 -1.47 17.09 -30.16
N ALA A 229 -0.81 18.25 -29.96
CA ALA A 229 0.30 18.70 -30.80
C ALA A 229 1.44 17.66 -30.86
N LEU A 230 1.71 16.92 -29.77
CA LEU A 230 2.71 15.85 -29.77
C LEU A 230 2.41 14.75 -30.79
N VAL A 231 1.14 14.43 -31.04
CA VAL A 231 0.68 13.28 -31.85
C VAL A 231 0.01 13.68 -33.16
N GLN A 232 0.13 14.95 -33.58
CA GLN A 232 -0.40 15.42 -34.86
C GLN A 232 0.11 14.63 -36.08
N ARG A 233 1.33 14.09 -35.99
CA ARG A 233 1.97 13.29 -37.05
C ARG A 233 1.81 11.78 -36.85
N GLY A 234 0.82 11.37 -36.07
CA GLY A 234 0.56 9.98 -35.72
C GLY A 234 0.85 9.66 -34.26
N ASP A 235 0.48 8.44 -33.89
CA ASP A 235 0.59 7.93 -32.52
C ASP A 235 2.05 7.94 -32.04
N LYS A 236 2.27 8.27 -30.77
CA LYS A 236 3.60 8.27 -30.16
C LYS A 236 3.63 7.50 -28.86
N THR A 237 4.70 6.72 -28.68
CA THR A 237 5.01 6.15 -27.36
C THR A 237 5.93 7.11 -26.62
N ILE A 238 5.43 7.65 -25.50
CA ILE A 238 6.20 8.54 -24.63
C ILE A 238 6.76 7.71 -23.48
N SER A 239 8.09 7.72 -23.32
CA SER A 239 8.78 7.00 -22.25
C SER A 239 9.86 7.82 -21.57
N ILE A 240 10.32 7.33 -20.42
CA ILE A 240 11.50 7.85 -19.73
C ILE A 240 12.45 6.69 -19.45
N GLU A 241 13.75 6.95 -19.48
CA GLU A 241 14.76 5.92 -19.21
C GLU A 241 14.79 5.53 -17.72
N ASN A 242 14.75 6.52 -16.82
CA ASN A 242 14.96 6.30 -15.40
C ASN A 242 13.92 7.03 -14.52
N PRO A 243 13.14 6.30 -13.69
CA PRO A 243 12.15 6.88 -12.79
C PRO A 243 12.70 7.89 -11.78
N ALA A 244 13.92 7.65 -11.29
CA ALA A 244 14.58 8.46 -10.29
C ALA A 244 15.01 9.81 -10.89
N ASN A 245 15.63 9.79 -12.07
CA ASN A 245 16.07 11.00 -12.78
C ASN A 245 14.88 11.90 -13.11
N PHE A 246 13.78 11.33 -13.61
CA PHE A 246 12.55 12.08 -13.85
C PHE A 246 11.99 12.69 -12.56
N SER A 247 12.03 11.96 -11.44
CA SER A 247 11.58 12.47 -10.14
C SER A 247 12.50 13.56 -9.57
N VAL A 248 13.80 13.51 -9.85
CA VAL A 248 14.78 14.55 -9.50
C VAL A 248 14.49 15.81 -10.31
N GLU A 249 14.27 15.67 -11.61
CA GLU A 249 13.99 16.81 -12.49
C GLU A 249 12.68 17.53 -12.11
N ILE A 250 11.62 16.77 -11.80
CA ILE A 250 10.38 17.34 -11.25
C ILE A 250 10.66 18.17 -9.99
N ARG A 251 11.49 17.67 -9.07
CA ARG A 251 11.80 18.40 -7.83
C ARG A 251 12.59 19.67 -8.10
N ARG A 252 13.55 19.60 -9.02
CA ARG A 252 14.39 20.74 -9.43
C ARG A 252 13.51 21.87 -9.98
N ILE A 253 12.72 21.57 -11.01
CA ILE A 253 11.81 22.53 -11.63
C ILE A 253 10.78 23.04 -10.63
N ALA A 254 10.17 22.17 -9.84
CA ALA A 254 9.20 22.60 -8.84
C ALA A 254 9.78 23.57 -7.80
N LYS A 255 11.06 23.42 -7.43
CA LYS A 255 11.74 24.35 -6.53
C LYS A 255 12.03 25.69 -7.19
N GLU A 256 12.30 25.70 -8.50
CA GLU A 256 12.49 26.93 -9.29
C GLU A 256 11.16 27.67 -9.49
N VAL A 257 10.09 26.96 -9.84
CA VAL A 257 8.75 27.55 -10.06
C VAL A 257 8.09 27.95 -8.73
N PHE A 258 8.31 27.19 -7.65
CA PHE A 258 7.66 27.40 -6.35
C PHE A 258 8.70 27.47 -5.21
N SER A 259 9.57 28.49 -5.21
CA SER A 259 10.66 28.65 -4.23
C SER A 259 10.18 28.60 -2.77
N GLU A 260 9.03 29.21 -2.48
CA GLU A 260 8.45 29.31 -1.14
C GLU A 260 7.73 28.01 -0.70
N HIS A 261 7.54 27.05 -1.62
CA HIS A 261 6.80 25.84 -1.31
C HIS A 261 7.66 24.83 -0.54
N LYS A 262 7.39 24.72 0.77
CA LYS A 262 8.21 23.95 1.72
C LYS A 262 8.24 22.43 1.50
N LYS A 263 7.34 21.86 0.70
CA LYS A 263 7.23 20.40 0.54
C LYS A 263 7.70 19.97 -0.85
N PRO A 264 8.49 18.90 -0.99
CA PRO A 264 8.96 18.49 -2.30
C PRO A 264 7.81 18.00 -3.18
N ILE A 265 7.65 18.62 -4.35
CA ILE A 265 6.78 18.12 -5.41
C ILE A 265 7.52 16.98 -6.13
N THR A 266 6.83 15.86 -6.34
CA THR A 266 7.40 14.68 -7.01
C THR A 266 6.43 14.17 -8.07
N ALA A 267 6.84 13.21 -8.90
CA ALA A 267 5.94 12.56 -9.87
C ALA A 267 4.65 12.01 -9.23
N TYR A 268 4.72 11.55 -7.98
CA TYR A 268 3.55 11.06 -7.26
C TYR A 268 2.55 12.18 -6.89
N CYS A 269 2.97 13.45 -6.87
CA CYS A 269 2.08 14.59 -6.68
C CYS A 269 1.13 14.75 -7.88
N PHE A 270 1.63 14.59 -9.11
CA PHE A 270 0.80 14.59 -10.33
C PHE A 270 -0.27 13.50 -10.26
N ARG A 271 0.14 12.28 -9.89
CA ARG A 271 -0.79 11.16 -9.66
C ARG A 271 -1.84 11.45 -8.59
N HIS A 272 -1.45 12.11 -7.49
CA HIS A 272 -2.40 12.50 -6.45
C HIS A 272 -3.37 13.58 -6.92
N GLN A 273 -2.91 14.54 -7.71
CA GLN A 273 -3.76 15.59 -8.28
C GLN A 273 -4.74 15.03 -9.30
N PHE A 274 -4.28 14.19 -10.22
CA PHE A 274 -5.14 13.48 -11.17
C PHE A 274 -6.27 12.72 -10.45
N ALA A 275 -5.92 11.95 -9.41
CA ALA A 275 -6.91 11.23 -8.61
C ALA A 275 -7.88 12.17 -7.86
N ALA A 276 -7.42 13.32 -7.38
CA ALA A 276 -8.27 14.31 -6.72
C ALA A 276 -9.24 14.95 -7.72
N ASN A 277 -8.78 15.26 -8.92
CA ASN A 277 -9.59 15.83 -10.00
C ASN A 277 -10.67 14.82 -10.43
N LEU A 278 -10.32 13.55 -10.66
CA LEU A 278 -11.31 12.50 -10.98
C LEU A 278 -12.36 12.33 -9.86
N LYS A 279 -11.94 12.35 -8.59
CA LYS A 279 -12.87 12.21 -7.45
C LYS A 279 -13.92 13.31 -7.34
N ALA A 280 -13.65 14.49 -7.90
CA ALA A 280 -14.61 15.59 -7.92
C ALA A 280 -15.77 15.32 -8.91
N HIS A 281 -15.59 14.42 -9.88
CA HIS A 281 -16.54 14.15 -10.97
C HIS A 281 -17.47 12.94 -10.72
N GLY A 282 -17.43 12.33 -9.53
CA GLY A 282 -18.57 11.56 -9.04
C GLY A 282 -18.32 10.09 -8.73
N ASP A 283 -17.35 9.41 -9.35
CA ASP A 283 -17.24 7.96 -9.16
C ASP A 283 -15.88 7.52 -8.56
N GLY A 284 -15.95 6.90 -7.37
CA GLY A 284 -14.78 6.34 -6.67
C GLY A 284 -14.20 5.10 -7.37
N ASP A 285 -14.98 4.46 -8.22
CA ASP A 285 -14.61 3.25 -8.96
C ASP A 285 -13.81 3.63 -10.21
N LEU A 286 -14.25 4.65 -10.96
CA LEU A 286 -13.45 5.29 -12.03
C LEU A 286 -12.05 5.71 -11.55
N VAL A 287 -11.92 6.29 -10.35
CA VAL A 287 -10.62 6.70 -9.80
C VAL A 287 -9.70 5.50 -9.57
N SER A 288 -10.26 4.37 -9.13
CA SER A 288 -9.48 3.15 -8.88
C SER A 288 -9.00 2.54 -10.19
N LEU A 289 -9.88 2.47 -11.19
CA LEU A 289 -9.57 2.01 -12.55
C LEU A 289 -8.51 2.91 -13.22
N ALA A 290 -8.68 4.23 -13.17
CA ALA A 290 -7.75 5.20 -13.75
C ALA A 290 -6.35 5.14 -13.13
N LEU A 291 -6.26 4.69 -11.88
CA LEU A 291 -5.00 4.48 -11.17
C LEU A 291 -4.44 3.05 -11.37
N GLY A 292 -5.11 2.19 -12.12
CA GLY A 292 -4.71 0.80 -12.36
C GLY A 292 -4.81 -0.06 -11.10
N HIS A 293 -5.82 0.15 -10.26
CA HIS A 293 -6.12 -0.71 -9.11
C HIS A 293 -7.22 -1.72 -9.48
N ARG A 294 -7.01 -2.98 -9.10
CA ARG A 294 -7.96 -4.07 -9.28
C ARG A 294 -8.87 -4.29 -8.06
N SER A 295 -8.44 -3.88 -6.85
CA SER A 295 -9.18 -4.08 -5.59
C SER A 295 -9.72 -2.77 -4.99
N LEU A 296 -10.99 -2.78 -4.57
CA LEU A 296 -11.69 -1.66 -3.90
C LEU A 296 -11.10 -1.25 -2.53
N LYS A 297 -10.25 -2.08 -1.91
CA LYS A 297 -9.60 -1.78 -0.61
C LYS A 297 -8.77 -0.48 -0.64
N THR A 298 -8.44 0.02 -1.83
CA THR A 298 -7.67 1.26 -2.02
C THR A 298 -8.48 2.56 -2.03
N LYS A 299 -9.84 2.51 -1.92
CA LYS A 299 -10.75 3.68 -1.96
C LYS A 299 -10.34 4.84 -1.02
N LYS A 300 -9.77 4.51 0.16
CA LYS A 300 -9.34 5.47 1.20
C LYS A 300 -7.97 6.13 0.96
N VAL A 301 -7.22 5.75 -0.09
CA VAL A 301 -5.78 6.10 -0.20
C VAL A 301 -5.41 7.13 -1.30
N TYR A 302 -6.35 7.69 -2.08
CA TYR A 302 -6.04 8.79 -3.04
C TYR A 302 -7.04 9.95 -3.01
N GLY A 303 -6.60 11.22 -3.01
CA GLY A 303 -7.41 12.46 -3.16
C GLY A 303 -8.57 12.71 -2.17
N HIS A 304 -8.83 13.97 -1.81
CA HIS A 304 -10.08 14.40 -1.15
C HIS A 304 -10.86 15.32 -2.10
N ARG A 305 -12.20 15.26 -2.11
CA ARG A 305 -13.05 16.10 -2.99
C ARG A 305 -12.71 17.60 -2.93
N GLY A 306 -12.34 18.13 -1.74
CA GLY A 306 -11.90 19.52 -1.56
C GLY A 306 -10.45 19.83 -1.94
N GLN A 307 -9.73 18.92 -2.62
CA GLN A 307 -8.38 19.15 -3.17
C GLN A 307 -8.38 19.24 -4.70
N LYS A 308 -9.55 19.48 -5.31
CA LYS A 308 -9.66 19.78 -6.74
C LYS A 308 -8.80 21.01 -7.05
N ARG A 309 -8.03 20.92 -8.13
CA ARG A 309 -7.26 22.03 -8.68
C ARG A 309 -7.23 21.95 -10.21
N GLY A 310 -7.43 23.07 -10.88
CA GLY A 310 -7.43 23.18 -12.34
C GLY A 310 -8.74 22.77 -13.02
N LYS A 311 -8.70 22.69 -14.36
CA LYS A 311 -9.87 22.46 -15.21
C LYS A 311 -10.50 21.07 -15.01
N SER A 312 -11.82 21.01 -15.22
CA SER A 312 -12.59 19.78 -15.36
C SER A 312 -12.42 19.24 -16.78
N TYR A 313 -12.34 17.93 -16.93
CA TYR A 313 -12.23 17.26 -18.22
C TYR A 313 -13.25 16.13 -18.26
N ASP A 314 -13.85 15.91 -19.41
CA ASP A 314 -14.64 14.72 -19.69
C ASP A 314 -13.69 13.53 -19.94
N ILE A 315 -13.68 12.58 -19.00
CA ILE A 315 -12.72 11.47 -18.97
C ILE A 315 -13.48 10.15 -18.81
N SER A 316 -13.20 9.21 -19.72
CA SER A 316 -13.57 7.80 -19.58
C SER A 316 -12.32 6.92 -19.41
N VAL A 317 -12.52 5.71 -18.87
CA VAL A 317 -11.44 4.80 -18.51
C VAL A 317 -11.78 3.38 -18.93
N ASN A 318 -10.91 2.77 -19.72
CA ASN A 318 -10.99 1.34 -20.05
C ASN A 318 -9.84 0.59 -19.35
N THR A 319 -10.07 -0.64 -18.93
CA THR A 319 -9.07 -1.44 -18.20
C THR A 319 -9.05 -2.88 -18.67
N SER A 320 -7.91 -3.55 -18.50
CA SER A 320 -7.75 -4.98 -18.82
C SER A 320 -8.72 -5.90 -18.06
N HIS A 321 -9.14 -5.51 -16.86
CA HIS A 321 -10.02 -6.28 -16.00
C HIS A 321 -10.99 -5.35 -15.28
N ASP A 322 -12.22 -5.81 -15.02
CA ASP A 322 -13.17 -5.09 -14.17
C ASP A 322 -12.69 -5.03 -12.71
N ILE A 323 -13.27 -4.10 -11.94
CA ILE A 323 -12.97 -3.99 -10.51
C ILE A 323 -13.45 -5.26 -9.81
N SER A 324 -12.52 -5.96 -9.14
CA SER A 324 -12.88 -7.05 -8.24
C SER A 324 -13.54 -6.47 -6.98
N THR A 325 -14.87 -6.63 -6.88
CA THR A 325 -15.67 -6.48 -5.66
C THR A 325 -15.44 -7.62 -4.66
N THR A 326 -14.67 -8.63 -5.06
CA THR A 326 -14.51 -9.88 -4.35
C THR A 326 -13.71 -9.70 -3.06
N ILE A 327 -14.43 -9.64 -1.92
CA ILE A 327 -13.93 -10.28 -0.70
C ILE A 327 -13.66 -11.72 -1.12
N ALA A 328 -12.40 -12.15 -1.06
CA ALA A 328 -11.98 -13.49 -1.50
C ALA A 328 -13.04 -14.53 -1.13
N PRO A 329 -13.56 -15.32 -2.09
CA PRO A 329 -14.49 -16.37 -1.75
C PRO A 329 -13.77 -17.37 -0.85
N PRO A 330 -14.46 -17.96 0.16
CA PRO A 330 -13.90 -19.08 0.89
C PRO A 330 -13.54 -20.15 -0.14
N LYS A 331 -12.27 -20.55 -0.19
CA LYS A 331 -11.88 -21.72 -0.98
C LYS A 331 -12.68 -22.90 -0.42
N ASN A 332 -13.43 -23.55 -1.31
CA ASN A 332 -14.27 -24.71 -1.00
C ASN A 332 -13.51 -25.66 -0.07
N GLY A 333 -14.16 -25.97 1.05
CA GLY A 333 -13.72 -27.01 1.95
C GLY A 333 -13.73 -28.32 1.17
N GLY A 334 -12.54 -28.90 0.98
CA GLY A 334 -12.45 -30.33 0.76
C GLY A 334 -13.02 -31.02 1.99
N SER A 335 -14.16 -31.66 1.80
CA SER A 335 -14.68 -32.70 2.68
C SER A 335 -13.58 -33.75 2.86
N TYR A 336 -13.06 -33.86 4.08
CA TYR A 336 -12.45 -35.11 4.51
C TYR A 336 -13.51 -35.81 5.35
N GLU A 337 -14.09 -36.86 4.76
CA GLU A 337 -14.75 -37.91 5.52
C GLU A 337 -13.69 -38.74 6.25
N VAL A 338 -14.07 -39.13 7.47
CA VAL A 338 -13.42 -40.00 8.48
C VAL A 338 -12.30 -39.39 9.31
#